data_AF-A0A7V5APA4-F1
#
_entry.id   AF-A0A7V5APA4-F1
#
_cell.length_a   1.000
_cell.length_b   1.000
_cell.length_c   1.000
_cell.angle_alpha   90.00
_cell.angle_beta   90.00
_cell.angle_gamma   90.00
#
_symmetry.space_group_name_H-M   'P 1'
#
loop_
_entity.id
_entity.type
_entity.pdbx_description
1 polymer ?
#
loop_
_entity_poly.entity_id
_entity_poly.type
_entity_poly.pdbx_seq_one_letter_code
_entity_poly.pdbx_strand_id
1 'polypeptide(L)'
;LRPRDAMYYLLTGEPIDGKRAAEIGLVNFSVPREKLDEELEKLLNKLLDKDELALRFQKELYRHSLHMGYEEAWRFSGAMSAEHTALSKGKWLKEGVGQFMEKKYKPGLKAFNKDAKEE
;
A
#
# COMPACT_ATOMS: atom_id res chain seq x y z
N LEU A 1 -15.65 0.91 -4.17
CA LEU A 1 -17.01 1.30 -4.61
C LEU A 1 -18.02 0.27 -4.12
N ARG A 2 -19.06 0.68 -3.38
CA ARG A 2 -20.13 -0.25 -2.97
C ARG A 2 -20.93 -0.67 -4.22
N PRO A 3 -21.32 -1.95 -4.36
CA PRO A 3 -22.03 -2.43 -5.56
C PRO A 3 -23.30 -1.63 -5.91
N ARG A 4 -24.04 -1.14 -4.90
CA ARG A 4 -25.23 -0.32 -5.10
C ARG A 4 -24.93 1.03 -5.76
N ASP A 5 -23.86 1.70 -5.33
CA ASP A 5 -23.48 2.99 -5.93
C ASP A 5 -23.01 2.77 -7.38
N ALA A 6 -22.26 1.69 -7.64
CA ALA A 6 -21.84 1.33 -8.98
C ALA A 6 -23.06 1.13 -9.91
N MET A 7 -24.05 0.36 -9.47
CA MET A 7 -25.24 0.05 -10.25
C MET A 7 -26.03 1.31 -10.61
N TYR A 8 -26.16 2.27 -9.68
CA TYR A 8 -26.84 3.54 -9.95
C TYR A 8 -26.20 4.28 -11.14
N TYR A 9 -24.89 4.51 -11.09
CA TYR A 9 -24.21 5.27 -12.16
C TYR A 9 -24.14 4.50 -13.48
N LEU A 10 -24.00 3.16 -13.44
CA LEU A 10 -24.02 2.33 -14.64
C LEU A 10 -25.37 2.36 -15.38
N LEU A 11 -26.48 2.44 -14.64
CA LEU A 11 -27.83 2.42 -15.21
C LEU A 11 -28.36 3.81 -15.58
N THR A 12 -27.97 4.84 -14.82
CA THR A 12 -28.45 6.21 -15.04
C THR A 12 -27.58 7.00 -16.02
N GLY A 13 -26.29 6.68 -16.10
CA GLY A 13 -25.32 7.44 -16.88
C GLY A 13 -25.08 8.87 -16.35
N GLU A 14 -25.51 9.17 -15.12
CA GLU A 14 -25.33 10.50 -14.55
C GLU A 14 -23.84 10.82 -14.33
N PRO A 15 -23.44 12.09 -14.54
CA PRO A 15 -22.08 12.51 -14.20
C PRO A 15 -21.87 12.45 -12.69
N ILE A 16 -20.61 12.18 -12.30
CA ILE A 16 -20.17 12.17 -10.91
C ILE A 16 -19.04 13.17 -10.73
N ASP A 17 -19.09 13.98 -9.66
CA ASP A 17 -18.00 14.88 -9.31
C ASP A 17 -16.96 14.18 -8.41
N GLY A 18 -15.84 14.88 -8.18
CA GLY A 18 -14.75 14.32 -7.37
C GLY A 18 -15.16 14.00 -5.93
N LYS A 19 -15.96 14.86 -5.30
CA LYS A 19 -16.38 14.70 -3.90
C LYS A 19 -17.20 13.43 -3.75
N ARG A 20 -18.21 13.28 -4.61
CA ARG A 20 -19.08 12.11 -4.61
C ARG A 20 -18.31 10.85 -4.96
N ALA A 21 -17.36 10.91 -5.90
CA ALA A 21 -16.50 9.77 -6.24
C ALA A 21 -15.66 9.29 -5.04
N ALA A 22 -15.18 10.19 -4.18
CA ALA A 22 -14.48 9.81 -2.96
C ALA A 22 -15.43 9.20 -1.92
N GLU A 23 -16.61 9.80 -1.71
CA GLU A 23 -17.63 9.30 -0.76
C GLU A 23 -18.06 7.85 -1.05
N ILE A 24 -18.25 7.51 -2.33
CA ILE A 24 -18.66 6.16 -2.73
C ILE A 24 -17.49 5.18 -2.85
N GLY A 25 -16.25 5.64 -2.67
CA GLY A 25 -15.04 4.85 -2.78
C GLY A 25 -14.70 4.43 -4.21
N LEU A 26 -15.01 5.28 -5.19
CA LEU A 26 -14.50 5.15 -6.57
C LEU A 26 -13.06 5.65 -6.67
N VAL A 27 -12.75 6.73 -5.95
CA VAL A 27 -11.38 7.25 -5.75
C VAL A 27 -11.06 7.29 -4.25
N ASN A 28 -9.77 7.35 -3.90
CA ASN A 28 -9.36 7.41 -2.49
C ASN A 28 -9.56 8.80 -1.87
N PHE A 29 -9.31 9.87 -2.65
CA PHE A 29 -9.34 11.25 -2.16
C PHE A 29 -9.95 12.19 -3.21
N SER A 30 -10.60 13.25 -2.73
CA SER A 30 -11.01 14.40 -3.54
C SER A 30 -10.56 15.67 -2.84
N VAL A 31 -9.82 16.50 -3.57
CA VAL A 31 -9.19 17.72 -3.04
C VAL A 31 -9.48 18.89 -3.98
N PRO A 32 -9.41 20.15 -3.50
CA PRO A 32 -9.47 21.32 -4.37
C PRO A 32 -8.43 21.23 -5.49
N ARG A 33 -8.77 21.71 -6.69
CA ARG A 33 -7.95 21.56 -7.90
C ARG A 33 -6.55 22.12 -7.71
N GLU A 34 -6.43 23.23 -7.01
CA GLU A 34 -5.18 23.95 -6.74
C GLU A 34 -4.24 23.17 -5.82
N LYS A 35 -4.76 22.20 -5.05
CA LYS A 35 -4.00 21.36 -4.12
C LYS A 35 -3.69 19.97 -4.67
N LEU A 36 -4.16 19.64 -5.88
CA LEU A 36 -4.02 18.29 -6.42
C LEU A 36 -2.56 17.84 -6.47
N ASP A 37 -1.68 18.69 -7.00
CA ASP A 37 -0.26 18.36 -7.16
C ASP A 37 0.44 18.24 -5.81
N GLU A 38 0.12 19.13 -4.85
CA GLU A 38 0.66 19.08 -3.49
C GLU A 38 0.28 17.78 -2.77
N GLU A 39 -1.00 17.39 -2.82
CA GLU A 39 -1.49 16.17 -2.17
C GLU A 39 -1.01 14.90 -2.86
N LEU A 40 -0.87 14.92 -4.19
CA LEU A 40 -0.24 13.85 -4.96
C LEU A 40 1.22 13.66 -4.53
N GLU A 41 1.99 14.75 -4.45
CA GLU A 41 3.40 14.72 -4.06
C GLU A 41 3.57 14.18 -2.63
N LYS A 42 2.71 14.58 -1.70
CA LYS A 42 2.67 14.00 -0.34
C LYS A 42 2.43 12.49 -0.34
N LEU A 43 1.53 12.00 -1.21
CA LEU A 43 1.26 10.57 -1.32
C LEU A 43 2.43 9.82 -1.96
N LEU A 44 3.02 10.37 -3.01
CA LEU A 44 4.17 9.78 -3.69
C LEU A 44 5.35 9.65 -2.75
N ASN A 45 5.69 10.69 -2.00
CA ASN A 45 6.78 10.63 -1.01
C ASN A 45 6.57 9.51 0.02
N LYS A 46 5.33 9.32 0.52
CA LYS A 46 5.00 8.21 1.44
C LYS A 46 5.21 6.83 0.82
N LEU A 47 5.03 6.68 -0.49
CA LEU A 47 5.20 5.41 -1.20
C LEU A 47 6.66 5.18 -1.59
N LEU A 48 7.34 6.21 -2.09
CA LEU A 48 8.75 6.15 -2.48
C LEU A 48 9.67 5.88 -1.28
N ASP A 49 9.26 6.26 -0.07
CA ASP A 49 9.95 5.95 1.18
C ASP A 49 9.88 4.47 1.60
N LYS A 50 9.08 3.63 0.93
CA LYS A 50 8.88 2.22 1.30
C LYS A 50 9.69 1.28 0.41
N ASP A 51 10.02 0.11 0.92
CA ASP A 51 10.66 -0.95 0.13
C ASP A 51 9.77 -1.33 -1.07
N GLU A 52 10.34 -1.28 -2.28
CA GLU A 52 9.60 -1.50 -3.53
C GLU A 52 9.08 -2.93 -3.61
N LEU A 53 9.91 -3.91 -3.22
CA LEU A 53 9.51 -5.31 -3.21
C LEU A 53 8.36 -5.52 -2.23
N ALA A 54 8.46 -5.00 -1.00
CA ALA A 54 7.38 -5.08 -0.02
C ALA A 54 6.07 -4.47 -0.54
N LEU A 55 6.13 -3.32 -1.20
CA LEU A 55 4.95 -2.71 -1.83
C LEU A 55 4.33 -3.59 -2.91
N ARG A 56 5.16 -4.22 -3.74
CA ARG A 56 4.71 -5.14 -4.79
C ARG A 56 4.05 -6.38 -4.18
N PHE A 57 4.77 -7.08 -3.30
CA PHE A 57 4.28 -8.29 -2.63
C PHE A 57 2.97 -8.02 -1.88
N GLN A 58 2.85 -6.89 -1.19
CA GLN A 58 1.63 -6.54 -0.47
C GLN A 58 0.42 -6.32 -1.40
N LYS A 59 0.63 -5.68 -2.56
CA LYS A 59 -0.43 -5.47 -3.57
C LYS A 59 -0.93 -6.81 -4.13
N GLU A 60 0.00 -7.71 -4.44
CA GLU A 60 -0.32 -9.04 -4.95
C GLU A 60 -1.03 -9.87 -3.87
N LEU A 61 -0.47 -9.92 -2.65
CA LEU A 61 -1.06 -10.60 -1.51
C LEU A 61 -2.52 -10.18 -1.31
N TYR A 62 -2.78 -8.88 -1.17
CA TYR A 62 -4.13 -8.39 -0.95
C TYR A 62 -5.10 -8.80 -2.07
N ARG A 63 -4.72 -8.61 -3.34
CA ARG A 63 -5.61 -8.90 -4.49
C ARG A 63 -5.97 -10.38 -4.59
N HIS A 64 -5.01 -11.26 -4.35
CA HIS A 64 -5.24 -12.70 -4.43
C HIS A 64 -6.00 -13.20 -3.19
N SER A 65 -5.68 -12.72 -1.99
CA SER A 65 -6.36 -13.13 -0.76
C SER A 65 -7.86 -12.85 -0.75
N LEU A 66 -8.36 -11.87 -1.52
CA LEU A 66 -9.80 -11.62 -1.67
C LEU A 66 -10.58 -12.80 -2.29
N HIS A 67 -9.89 -13.72 -2.95
CA HIS A 67 -10.48 -14.87 -3.64
C HIS A 67 -10.12 -16.20 -2.96
N MET A 68 -9.46 -16.16 -1.80
CA MET A 68 -8.94 -17.33 -1.08
C MET A 68 -9.72 -17.55 0.22
N GLY A 69 -9.73 -18.79 0.71
CA GLY A 69 -10.10 -19.07 2.09
C GLY A 69 -9.05 -18.54 3.08
N TYR A 70 -9.43 -18.32 4.34
CA TYR A 70 -8.51 -17.78 5.35
C TYR A 70 -7.20 -18.57 5.47
N GLU A 71 -7.28 -19.90 5.60
CA GLU A 71 -6.11 -20.78 5.71
C GLU A 71 -5.19 -20.72 4.49
N GLU A 72 -5.77 -20.60 3.30
CA GLU A 72 -5.04 -20.46 2.06
C GLU A 72 -4.35 -19.09 1.98
N ALA A 73 -5.07 -18.01 2.29
CA ALA A 73 -4.52 -16.66 2.34
C ALA A 73 -3.38 -16.55 3.36
N TRP A 74 -3.51 -17.22 4.52
CA TRP A 74 -2.48 -17.27 5.55
C TRP A 74 -1.21 -17.97 5.02
N ARG A 75 -1.35 -19.16 4.43
CA ARG A 75 -0.21 -19.88 3.81
C ARG A 75 0.41 -19.08 2.68
N PHE A 76 -0.41 -18.45 1.84
CA PHE A 76 0.04 -17.60 0.75
C PHE A 76 0.84 -16.39 1.25
N SER A 77 0.41 -15.75 2.34
CA SER A 77 1.20 -14.67 2.96
C SER A 77 2.58 -15.14 3.45
N GLY A 78 2.68 -16.37 3.98
CA GLY A 78 3.95 -16.97 4.38
C GLY A 78 4.88 -17.20 3.19
N ALA A 79 4.34 -17.73 2.09
CA ALA A 79 5.10 -17.94 0.85
C ALA A 79 5.61 -16.62 0.26
N MET A 80 4.75 -15.60 0.17
CA MET A 80 5.11 -14.26 -0.32
C MET A 80 6.18 -13.60 0.57
N SER A 81 6.09 -13.78 1.89
CA SER A 81 7.10 -13.28 2.82
C SER A 81 8.44 -14.00 2.66
N ALA A 82 8.44 -15.31 2.39
CA ALA A 82 9.65 -16.08 2.14
C ALA A 82 10.31 -15.66 0.81
N GLU A 83 9.53 -15.46 -0.25
CA GLU A 83 10.00 -14.96 -1.53
C GLU A 83 10.57 -13.55 -1.41
N HIS A 84 9.86 -12.64 -0.74
CA HIS A 84 10.34 -11.28 -0.46
C HIS A 84 11.70 -11.31 0.24
N THR A 85 11.85 -12.16 1.25
CA THR A 85 13.12 -12.34 1.98
C THR A 85 14.23 -12.86 1.08
N ALA A 86 13.93 -13.84 0.21
CA ALA A 86 14.91 -14.39 -0.72
C ALA A 86 15.38 -13.34 -1.73
N LEU A 87 14.45 -12.61 -2.36
CA LEU A 87 14.75 -11.58 -3.36
C LEU A 87 15.45 -10.36 -2.75
N SER A 88 15.08 -9.97 -1.53
CA SER A 88 15.75 -8.90 -0.81
C SER A 88 17.09 -9.36 -0.19
N LYS A 89 17.47 -10.64 -0.33
CA LYS A 89 18.64 -11.26 0.34
C LYS A 89 18.65 -11.02 1.85
N GLY A 90 17.47 -11.02 2.48
CA GLY A 90 17.31 -10.79 3.92
C GLY A 90 17.61 -9.36 4.40
N LYS A 91 17.82 -8.38 3.51
CA LYS A 91 18.11 -6.98 3.89
C LYS A 91 17.06 -6.39 4.84
N TRP A 92 15.77 -6.60 4.59
CA TRP A 92 14.70 -6.07 5.44
C TRP A 92 14.74 -6.62 6.88
N LEU A 93 15.26 -7.84 7.08
CA LEU A 93 15.45 -8.41 8.42
C LEU A 93 16.59 -7.71 9.15
N LYS A 94 17.75 -7.55 8.50
CA LYS A 94 18.90 -6.90 9.11
C LYS A 94 18.65 -5.42 9.37
N GLU A 95 18.21 -4.71 8.35
CA GLU A 95 18.09 -3.25 8.36
C GLU A 95 16.79 -2.82 9.05
N GLY A 96 15.66 -3.49 8.77
CA GLY A 96 14.36 -3.13 9.36
C GLY A 96 14.21 -3.62 10.80
N VAL A 97 14.33 -4.92 11.03
CA VAL A 97 14.17 -5.51 12.37
C VAL A 97 15.34 -5.12 13.27
N GLY A 98 16.58 -5.12 12.76
CA GLY A 98 17.74 -4.67 13.52
C GLY A 98 17.62 -3.23 13.99
N GLN A 99 17.30 -2.27 13.11
CA GLN A 99 17.13 -0.86 13.51
C GLN A 99 15.95 -0.65 14.47
N PHE A 100 14.91 -1.48 14.39
CA PHE A 100 13.81 -1.46 15.36
C PHE A 100 14.27 -1.93 16.75
N MET A 101 15.02 -3.04 16.80
CA MET A 101 15.60 -3.54 18.05
C MET A 101 16.57 -2.53 18.67
N GLU A 102 17.32 -1.80 17.84
CA GLU A 102 18.20 -0.69 18.26
C GLU A 102 17.45 0.61 18.59
N LYS A 103 16.11 0.63 18.50
CA LYS A 103 15.25 1.81 18.70
C LYS A 103 15.54 3.00 17.78
N LYS A 104 16.35 2.82 16.74
CA LYS A 104 16.66 3.83 15.71
C LYS A 104 15.50 3.99 14.72
N TYR A 105 14.71 2.94 14.53
CA TYR A 105 13.56 2.88 13.64
C TYR A 105 12.28 2.49 14.40
N LYS A 106 11.15 3.09 14.03
CA LYS A 106 9.82 2.73 14.55
C LYS A 106 8.91 2.40 13.36
N PRO A 107 8.72 1.12 13.02
CA PRO A 107 7.84 0.69 11.95
C PRO A 107 6.47 1.36 12.09
N GLY A 108 6.00 2.00 11.02
CA GLY A 108 4.71 2.69 10.99
C GLY A 108 4.71 4.15 11.47
N LEU A 109 5.75 4.63 12.15
CA LEU A 109 5.89 6.03 12.59
C LEU A 109 7.03 6.79 11.90
N LYS A 110 8.04 6.08 11.41
CA LYS A 110 9.17 6.63 10.65
C LYS A 110 9.36 5.85 9.36
N ALA A 111 9.94 6.50 8.34
CA ALA A 111 10.34 5.86 7.09
C ALA A 111 11.60 5.01 7.28
N PHE A 112 11.74 4.00 6.44
CA PHE A 112 12.92 3.14 6.36
C PHE A 112 14.03 3.87 5.58
N ASN A 113 15.25 3.91 6.10
CA ASN A 113 16.38 4.53 5.38
C ASN A 113 17.04 3.50 4.44
N LYS A 114 16.75 3.63 3.14
CA LYS A 114 17.27 2.75 2.08
C LYS A 114 18.78 2.90 1.82
N ASP A 115 19.36 4.03 2.24
CA ASP A 115 20.76 4.38 2.00
C ASP A 115 21.66 4.19 3.24
N ALA A 116 21.12 3.61 4.31
CA ALA A 116 21.92 3.24 5.48
C ALA A 116 22.92 2.14 5.08
N LYS A 117 24.12 2.54 4.66
CA LYS A 117 25.23 1.63 4.37
C LYS A 117 25.59 0.84 5.64
N GLU A 118 25.84 -0.45 5.46
CA GLU A 118 26.54 -1.27 6.45
C GLU A 118 27.90 -0.62 6.74
N GLU A 119 28.15 -0.24 8.00
CA GLU A 119 29.51 -0.02 8.53
C GLU A 119 30.18 -1.35 8.84
#